data_AF-A0A7W4DI83-F1
#
_entry.id   AF-A0A7W4DI83-F1
#
_cell.length_a   1.000
_cell.length_b   1.000
_cell.length_c   1.000
_cell.angle_alpha   90.00
_cell.angle_beta   90.00
_cell.angle_gamma   90.00
#
_symmetry.space_group_name_H-M   'P 1'
#
loop_
_entity.id
_entity.type
_entity.pdbx_description
1 polymer ?
#
loop_
_entity_poly.entity_id
_entity_poly.type
_entity_poly.pdbx_seq_one_letter_code
_entity_poly.pdbx_strand_id
1 'polypeptide(L)'
;DLFPENPYAKLFGVIPITFFLFTMITSDLSHFISGYRYAAPVANQFNSDFTITLSNLKPGDSILIDKDNESTKPVAELVLAANNVKPIFRPALKYNIIEPTHAFTTGETFYALDKIGSKENTNFAIQKIITSSKSQNADRLYLYTVE
;
A
#
# COMPACT_ATOMS: atom_id res chain seq x y z
N ASP A 1 -29.35 40.03 23.54
CA ASP A 1 -28.02 39.79 22.97
C ASP A 1 -27.19 38.86 23.83
N LEU A 2 -26.48 37.91 23.20
CA LEU A 2 -25.60 36.95 23.88
C LEU A 2 -24.24 37.58 24.28
N PHE A 3 -23.90 38.74 23.72
CA PHE A 3 -22.67 39.47 24.01
C PHE A 3 -22.95 40.88 24.52
N PRO A 4 -22.15 41.38 25.48
CA PRO A 4 -22.26 42.74 26.00
C PRO A 4 -21.96 43.78 24.91
N GLU A 5 -22.62 44.95 24.98
CA GLU A 5 -22.42 46.06 24.03
C GLU A 5 -21.01 46.66 24.11
N ASN A 6 -20.32 46.49 25.25
CA ASN A 6 -18.95 46.96 25.41
C ASN A 6 -18.01 46.21 24.44
N PRO A 7 -17.32 46.92 23.52
CA PRO A 7 -16.45 46.30 22.52
C PRO A 7 -15.30 45.50 23.13
N TYR A 8 -14.78 45.92 24.29
CA TYR A 8 -13.72 45.19 24.99
C TYR A 8 -14.24 43.87 25.59
N ALA A 9 -15.42 43.90 26.20
CA ALA A 9 -16.03 42.69 26.78
C ALA A 9 -16.40 41.67 25.69
N LYS A 10 -16.77 42.14 24.50
CA LYS A 10 -16.97 41.28 23.32
C LYS A 10 -15.68 40.62 22.86
N LEU A 11 -14.56 41.36 22.83
CA LEU A 11 -13.25 40.82 22.44
C LEU A 11 -12.78 39.72 23.41
N PHE A 12 -12.88 39.96 24.72
CA PHE A 12 -12.51 38.99 25.76
C PHE A 12 -13.46 37.80 25.85
N GLY A 13 -14.71 37.93 25.41
CA GLY A 13 -15.63 36.79 25.29
C GLY A 13 -15.38 35.94 24.04
N VAL A 14 -15.17 36.58 22.88
CA VAL A 14 -15.07 35.88 21.59
C VAL A 14 -13.74 35.15 21.43
N ILE A 15 -12.61 35.77 21.79
CA ILE A 15 -11.28 35.17 21.57
C ILE A 15 -11.13 33.78 22.23
N PRO A 16 -11.44 33.60 23.54
CA PRO A 16 -11.33 32.30 24.19
C PRO A 16 -12.28 31.25 23.59
N ILE A 17 -13.50 31.65 23.22
CA ILE A 17 -14.49 30.76 22.60
C ILE A 17 -14.01 30.29 21.23
N THR A 18 -13.50 31.20 20.39
CA THR A 18 -12.94 30.86 19.08
C THR A 18 -11.75 29.92 19.23
N PHE A 19 -10.83 30.18 20.17
CA PHE A 19 -9.69 29.31 20.40
C PHE A 19 -10.12 27.92 20.87
N PHE A 20 -11.06 27.85 21.82
CA PHE A 20 -11.62 26.59 22.30
C PHE A 20 -12.24 25.77 21.17
N LEU A 21 -13.13 26.36 20.37
CA LEU A 21 -13.76 25.69 19.23
C LEU A 21 -12.73 25.25 18.19
N PHE A 22 -11.69 26.06 17.93
CA PHE A 22 -10.63 25.71 17.00
C PHE A 22 -9.85 24.47 17.46
N THR A 23 -9.46 24.42 18.74
CA THR A 23 -8.76 23.26 19.31
C THR A 23 -9.63 22.01 19.32
N MET A 24 -10.93 22.14 19.60
CA MET A 24 -11.89 21.04 19.56
C MET A 24 -12.01 20.46 18.14
N ILE A 25 -12.23 21.31 17.12
CA ILE A 25 -12.36 20.89 15.72
C ILE A 25 -11.08 20.21 15.22
N THR A 26 -9.91 20.81 15.49
CA THR A 26 -8.62 20.24 15.05
C THR A 26 -8.31 18.91 15.74
N SER A 27 -8.67 18.76 17.02
CA SER A 27 -8.55 17.50 17.75
C SER A 27 -9.45 16.41 17.16
N ASP A 28 -10.73 16.71 16.94
CA ASP A 28 -11.70 15.76 16.40
C ASP A 28 -11.34 15.33 14.97
N LEU A 29 -10.87 16.28 14.15
CA LEU A 29 -10.38 15.99 12.80
C LEU A 29 -9.13 15.10 12.83
N SER A 30 -8.20 15.37 13.74
CA SER A 30 -7.01 14.54 13.94
C SER A 30 -7.37 13.11 14.35
N HIS A 31 -8.33 12.96 15.27
CA HIS A 31 -8.82 11.66 15.70
C HIS A 31 -9.52 10.91 14.55
N PHE A 32 -10.32 11.61 13.73
CA PHE A 32 -10.97 11.04 12.55
C PHE A 32 -9.94 10.55 11.50
N ILE A 33 -8.95 11.38 11.16
CA ILE A 33 -7.89 11.02 10.21
C ILE A 33 -7.10 9.81 10.73
N SER A 34 -6.76 9.80 12.02
CA SER A 34 -6.02 8.70 12.64
C SER A 34 -6.85 7.42 12.68
N GLY A 35 -8.12 7.51 13.04
CA GLY A 35 -9.05 6.37 13.04
C GLY A 35 -9.22 5.78 11.63
N TYR A 36 -9.28 6.62 10.60
CA TYR A 36 -9.34 6.17 9.21
C TYR A 36 -8.02 5.53 8.75
N ARG A 37 -6.88 6.17 9.04
CA ARG A 37 -5.54 5.69 8.64
C ARG A 37 -5.16 4.38 9.32
N TYR A 38 -5.65 4.12 10.52
CA TYR A 38 -5.34 2.92 11.31
C TYR A 38 -6.56 2.01 11.52
N ALA A 39 -7.61 2.15 10.70
CA ALA A 39 -8.76 1.25 10.75
C ALA A 39 -8.31 -0.19 10.50
N ALA A 40 -8.42 -1.05 11.52
CA ALA A 40 -7.98 -2.44 11.46
C ALA A 40 -8.51 -3.23 10.24
N PRO A 41 -9.77 -3.04 9.77
CA PRO A 41 -10.25 -3.72 8.57
C PRO A 41 -9.48 -3.38 7.30
N VAL A 42 -9.07 -2.12 7.13
CA VAL A 42 -8.34 -1.64 5.95
C VAL A 42 -6.90 -2.17 5.99
N ALA A 43 -6.24 -2.09 7.13
CA ALA A 43 -4.89 -2.63 7.32
C ALA A 43 -4.85 -4.16 7.13
N ASN A 44 -5.88 -4.88 7.58
CA ASN A 44 -5.95 -6.33 7.43
C ASN A 44 -6.05 -6.78 5.97
N GLN A 45 -6.73 -6.00 5.12
CA GLN A 45 -6.84 -6.30 3.70
C GLN A 45 -5.48 -6.21 2.98
N PHE A 46 -4.64 -5.21 3.31
CA PHE A 46 -3.30 -5.09 2.72
C PHE A 46 -2.26 -6.04 3.32
N ASN A 47 -2.46 -6.46 4.57
CA ASN A 47 -1.54 -7.37 5.24
C ASN A 47 -1.49 -8.76 4.56
N SER A 48 -2.60 -9.28 4.06
CA SER A 48 -2.63 -10.55 3.33
C SER A 48 -1.79 -10.49 2.06
N ASP A 49 -1.93 -9.40 1.30
CA ASP A 49 -1.38 -9.26 -0.04
C ASP A 49 0.14 -9.14 0.02
N PHE A 50 0.63 -8.39 1.00
CA PHE A 50 2.06 -8.31 1.27
C PHE A 50 2.62 -9.61 1.86
N THR A 51 1.84 -10.32 2.69
CA THR A 51 2.26 -11.59 3.31
C THR A 51 2.42 -12.70 2.28
N ILE A 52 1.54 -12.80 1.28
CA ILE A 52 1.70 -13.82 0.22
C ILE A 52 2.98 -13.62 -0.57
N THR A 53 3.36 -12.38 -0.87
CA THR A 53 4.63 -12.05 -1.53
C THR A 53 5.81 -12.43 -0.63
N LEU A 54 5.81 -11.97 0.62
CA LEU A 54 6.92 -12.19 1.55
C LEU A 54 7.16 -13.67 1.90
N SER A 55 6.09 -14.46 2.00
CA SER A 55 6.18 -15.88 2.36
C SER A 55 6.61 -16.78 1.20
N ASN A 56 6.48 -16.33 -0.05
CA ASN A 56 6.75 -17.15 -1.23
C ASN A 56 7.98 -16.69 -2.02
N LEU A 57 8.40 -15.42 -1.93
CA LEU A 57 9.59 -14.91 -2.60
C LEU A 57 10.83 -15.03 -1.71
N LYS A 58 11.91 -15.53 -2.30
CA LYS A 58 13.24 -15.59 -1.68
C LYS A 58 14.08 -14.38 -2.10
N PRO A 59 15.12 -14.03 -1.32
CA PRO A 59 16.09 -13.02 -1.74
C PRO A 59 16.72 -13.41 -3.08
N GLY A 60 16.74 -12.48 -4.04
CA GLY A 60 17.20 -12.71 -5.40
C GLY A 60 16.12 -13.09 -6.41
N ASP A 61 14.89 -13.42 -5.97
CA ASP A 61 13.79 -13.68 -6.89
C ASP A 61 13.36 -12.38 -7.60
N SER A 62 12.95 -12.54 -8.86
CA SER A 62 12.49 -11.47 -9.72
C SER A 62 10.99 -11.22 -9.56
N ILE A 63 10.59 -10.00 -9.27
CA ILE A 63 9.19 -9.57 -9.20
C ILE A 63 8.93 -8.43 -10.19
N LEU A 64 7.94 -8.62 -11.06
CA LEU A 64 7.44 -7.59 -11.95
C LEU A 64 6.51 -6.66 -11.18
N ILE A 65 6.85 -5.39 -11.16
CA ILE A 65 6.10 -4.33 -10.51
C ILE A 65 5.72 -3.29 -11.56
N ASP A 66 4.43 -3.22 -11.87
CA ASP A 66 3.85 -2.14 -12.65
C ASP A 66 3.44 -1.00 -11.71
N LYS A 67 4.18 0.11 -11.74
CA LYS A 67 3.92 1.29 -10.91
C LYS A 67 2.69 2.06 -11.36
N ASP A 68 2.25 1.87 -12.60
CA ASP A 68 1.14 2.59 -13.20
C ASP A 68 -0.21 1.90 -12.93
N ASN A 69 -0.18 0.62 -12.50
CA ASN A 69 -1.39 -0.12 -12.14
C ASN A 69 -1.90 0.26 -10.74
N GLU A 70 -2.97 1.07 -10.71
CA GLU A 70 -3.62 1.56 -9.48
C GLU A 70 -4.04 0.45 -8.51
N SER A 71 -4.43 -0.73 -9.01
CA SER A 71 -4.89 -1.84 -8.17
C SER A 71 -3.75 -2.46 -7.36
N THR A 72 -2.55 -2.55 -7.96
CA THR A 72 -1.38 -3.20 -7.33
C THR A 72 -0.44 -2.21 -6.65
N LYS A 73 -0.59 -0.91 -6.94
CA LYS A 73 0.22 0.19 -6.39
C LYS A 73 0.48 0.13 -4.88
N PRO A 74 -0.52 -0.03 -4.00
CA PRO A 74 -0.24 -0.03 -2.55
C PRO A 74 0.67 -1.18 -2.12
N VAL A 75 0.48 -2.37 -2.68
CA VAL A 75 1.33 -3.54 -2.39
C VAL A 75 2.71 -3.38 -3.01
N ALA A 76 2.77 -2.86 -4.24
CA ALA A 76 4.02 -2.53 -4.92
C ALA A 76 4.88 -1.56 -4.09
N GLU A 77 4.30 -0.46 -3.60
CA GLU A 77 5.00 0.51 -2.75
C GLU A 77 5.52 -0.12 -1.46
N LEU A 78 4.76 -1.02 -0.83
CA LEU A 78 5.20 -1.77 0.35
C LEU A 78 6.40 -2.69 0.03
N VAL A 79 6.35 -3.40 -1.09
CA VAL A 79 7.47 -4.26 -1.55
C VAL A 79 8.70 -3.40 -1.84
N LEU A 80 8.56 -2.29 -2.56
CA LEU A 80 9.65 -1.35 -2.85
C LEU A 80 10.25 -0.77 -1.57
N ALA A 81 9.41 -0.35 -0.61
CA ALA A 81 9.84 0.17 0.67
C ALA A 81 10.57 -0.89 1.49
N ALA A 82 10.03 -2.10 1.59
CA ALA A 82 10.66 -3.20 2.33
C ALA A 82 11.93 -3.74 1.66
N ASN A 83 12.09 -3.54 0.34
CA ASN A 83 13.32 -3.88 -0.36
C ASN A 83 14.45 -2.87 -0.10
N ASN A 84 14.11 -1.57 0.04
CA ASN A 84 15.08 -0.49 0.21
C ASN A 84 15.40 -0.20 1.69
N VAL A 85 14.39 -0.22 2.56
CA VAL A 85 14.56 0.08 3.98
C VAL A 85 15.16 -1.15 4.66
N LYS A 86 16.25 -0.95 5.39
CA LYS A 86 16.84 -1.96 6.29
C LYS A 86 16.32 -1.69 7.70
N PRO A 87 15.29 -2.40 8.20
CA PRO A 87 14.93 -2.30 9.61
C PRO A 87 16.12 -2.75 10.46
N ILE A 88 16.34 -2.11 11.60
CA ILE A 88 17.47 -2.38 12.51
C ILE A 88 17.57 -3.87 12.89
N PHE A 89 16.46 -4.62 12.83
CA PHE A 89 16.36 -6.04 13.22
C PHE A 89 15.85 -6.97 12.11
N ARG A 90 15.77 -6.54 10.85
CA ARG A 90 15.35 -7.42 9.74
C ARG A 90 16.23 -7.24 8.51
N PRO A 91 16.63 -8.33 7.83
CA PRO A 91 17.31 -8.21 6.54
C PRO A 91 16.35 -7.59 5.52
N ALA A 92 16.88 -6.70 4.67
CA ALA A 92 16.15 -6.23 3.49
C ALA A 92 15.79 -7.42 2.59
N LEU A 93 14.66 -7.32 1.90
CA LEU A 93 14.13 -8.41 1.08
C LEU A 93 15.07 -8.82 -0.06
N LYS A 94 15.82 -7.87 -0.61
CA LYS A 94 16.75 -8.05 -1.74
C LYS A 94 16.11 -8.76 -2.94
N TYR A 95 14.87 -8.41 -3.25
CA TYR A 95 14.21 -8.86 -4.46
C TYR A 95 14.74 -8.09 -5.67
N ASN A 96 14.80 -8.76 -6.82
CA ASN A 96 15.09 -8.12 -8.09
C ASN A 96 13.79 -7.51 -8.64
N ILE A 97 13.71 -6.19 -8.67
CA ILE A 97 12.50 -5.48 -9.10
C ILE A 97 12.60 -5.26 -10.61
N ILE A 98 11.64 -5.83 -11.33
CA ILE A 98 11.52 -5.75 -12.79
C ILE A 98 10.39 -4.78 -13.14
N GLU A 99 10.64 -3.87 -14.07
CA GLU A 99 9.61 -2.99 -14.64
C GLU A 99 8.99 -3.61 -15.91
N PRO A 100 7.76 -3.23 -16.32
CA PRO A 100 7.11 -3.79 -17.49
C PRO A 100 7.90 -3.67 -18.81
N THR A 101 8.82 -2.71 -18.90
CA THR A 101 9.71 -2.47 -20.06
C THR A 101 10.91 -3.39 -20.12
N HIS A 102 11.07 -4.31 -19.16
CA HIS A 102 12.21 -5.21 -19.10
C HIS A 102 12.25 -6.18 -20.28
N ALA A 103 13.43 -6.33 -20.86
CA ALA A 103 13.68 -7.30 -21.92
C ALA A 103 13.91 -8.69 -21.30
N PHE A 104 12.85 -9.49 -21.26
CA PHE A 104 12.89 -10.86 -20.78
C PHE A 104 13.70 -11.78 -21.70
N THR A 105 14.43 -12.73 -21.11
CA THR A 105 15.10 -13.80 -21.85
C THR A 105 14.38 -15.14 -21.66
N THR A 106 14.42 -16.00 -22.68
CA THR A 106 13.79 -17.33 -22.66
C THR A 106 14.32 -18.17 -21.50
N GLY A 107 13.41 -18.76 -20.73
CA GLY A 107 13.69 -19.57 -19.55
C GLY A 107 13.72 -18.79 -18.23
N GLU A 108 13.61 -17.46 -18.26
CA GLU A 108 13.53 -16.65 -17.04
C GLU A 108 12.22 -16.89 -16.29
N THR A 109 12.29 -16.82 -14.96
CA THR A 109 11.12 -16.92 -14.08
C THR A 109 10.93 -15.64 -13.30
N PHE A 110 9.70 -15.16 -13.23
CA PHE A 110 9.36 -13.95 -12.47
C PHE A 110 7.97 -14.05 -11.84
N TYR A 111 7.79 -13.30 -10.76
CA TYR A 111 6.52 -13.18 -10.04
C TYR A 111 5.75 -11.93 -10.48
N ALA A 112 4.42 -12.01 -10.54
CA ALA A 112 3.56 -10.87 -10.82
C ALA A 112 2.36 -10.84 -9.86
N LEU A 113 1.99 -9.63 -9.42
CA LEU A 113 0.87 -9.39 -8.49
C LEU A 113 -0.51 -9.46 -9.16
N ASP A 114 -0.55 -9.23 -10.47
CA ASP A 114 -1.78 -9.34 -11.25
C ASP A 114 -1.54 -10.22 -12.47
N LYS A 115 -2.62 -10.77 -13.02
CA LYS A 115 -2.56 -11.56 -14.23
C LYS A 115 -2.15 -10.64 -15.37
N ILE A 116 -0.99 -10.91 -15.97
CA ILE A 116 -0.55 -10.21 -17.17
C ILE A 116 -1.54 -10.58 -18.29
N GLY A 117 -2.30 -9.57 -18.73
CA GLY A 117 -3.21 -9.71 -19.86
C GLY A 117 -2.40 -9.96 -21.13
N SER A 118 -2.95 -10.75 -22.05
CA SER A 118 -2.37 -11.10 -23.36
C SER A 118 -2.12 -9.91 -24.31
N LYS A 119 -2.07 -8.67 -23.80
CA LYS A 119 -1.90 -7.43 -24.56
C LYS A 119 -0.45 -7.20 -24.99
N GLU A 120 0.52 -7.82 -24.31
CA GLU A 120 1.94 -7.77 -24.68
C GLU A 120 2.31 -9.11 -25.33
N ASN A 121 2.92 -9.08 -26.52
CA ASN A 121 3.32 -10.23 -27.33
C ASN A 121 4.50 -10.99 -26.68
N THR A 122 4.26 -11.60 -25.52
CA THR A 122 5.28 -12.29 -24.75
C THR A 122 4.76 -13.67 -24.39
N ASN A 123 5.49 -14.73 -24.80
CA ASN A 123 5.17 -16.12 -24.50
C ASN A 123 5.42 -16.39 -23.00
N PHE A 124 4.54 -15.90 -22.13
CA PHE A 124 4.63 -16.15 -20.70
C PHE A 124 3.73 -17.32 -20.32
N ALA A 125 4.34 -18.43 -19.91
CA ALA A 125 3.63 -19.58 -19.37
C ALA A 125 3.44 -19.42 -17.86
N ILE A 126 2.21 -19.59 -17.37
CA ILE A 126 1.94 -19.63 -15.93
C ILE A 126 2.44 -20.97 -15.39
N GLN A 127 3.48 -20.94 -14.57
CA GLN A 127 3.99 -22.13 -13.90
C GLN A 127 3.19 -22.45 -12.63
N LYS A 128 2.83 -21.41 -11.86
CA LYS A 128 2.12 -21.57 -10.59
C LYS A 128 1.29 -20.34 -10.26
N ILE A 129 0.13 -20.56 -9.63
CA ILE A 129 -0.69 -19.51 -9.03
C ILE A 129 -0.73 -19.78 -7.53
N ILE A 130 -0.31 -18.80 -6.75
CA ILE A 130 -0.32 -18.82 -5.28
C ILE A 130 -1.47 -17.93 -4.83
N THR A 131 -2.32 -18.43 -3.93
CA THR A 131 -3.51 -17.72 -3.48
C THR A 131 -3.48 -17.48 -1.98
N SER A 132 -4.09 -16.38 -1.52
CA SER A 132 -4.31 -16.15 -0.09
C SER A 132 -5.37 -17.10 0.49
N SER A 133 -5.43 -17.22 1.82
CA SER A 133 -6.35 -18.13 2.54
C SER A 133 -7.81 -17.64 2.58
N LYS A 134 -8.15 -16.56 1.87
CA LYS A 134 -9.50 -16.00 1.81
C LYS A 134 -10.38 -16.86 0.90
N SER A 135 -11.64 -17.06 1.31
CA SER A 135 -12.63 -17.84 0.53
C SER A 135 -13.21 -17.04 -0.66
N GLN A 136 -13.35 -15.72 -0.51
CA GLN A 136 -13.85 -14.81 -1.56
C GLN A 136 -12.83 -13.71 -1.84
N ASN A 137 -12.69 -13.31 -3.11
CA ASN A 137 -11.72 -12.31 -3.58
C ASN A 137 -10.29 -12.57 -3.04
N ALA A 138 -9.84 -13.82 -3.15
CA ALA A 138 -8.51 -14.21 -2.73
C ALA A 138 -7.46 -13.51 -3.60
N ASP A 139 -6.46 -12.96 -2.93
CA ASP A 139 -5.31 -12.29 -3.52
C ASP A 139 -4.44 -13.36 -4.19
N ARG A 140 -3.88 -13.03 -5.36
CA ARG A 140 -3.18 -13.99 -6.22
C ARG A 140 -1.80 -13.49 -6.55
N LEU A 141 -0.84 -14.40 -6.53
CA LEU A 141 0.54 -14.17 -6.95
C LEU A 141 0.85 -15.19 -8.05
N TYR A 142 1.21 -14.69 -9.21
CA TYR A 142 1.46 -15.49 -10.40
C TYR A 142 2.96 -15.71 -10.56
N LEU A 143 3.37 -16.95 -10.81
CA LEU A 143 4.72 -17.29 -11.23
C LEU A 143 4.69 -17.61 -12.72
N TYR A 144 5.46 -16.85 -13.48
CA TYR A 144 5.60 -17.00 -14.91
C TYR A 144 6.97 -17.55 -15.28
N THR A 145 7.01 -18.31 -16.37
CA THR A 145 8.22 -18.67 -17.10
C THR A 145 8.13 -18.09 -18.51
N VAL A 146 9.23 -17.51 -19.00
CA VAL A 146 9.35 -17.01 -20.36
C VAL A 146 9.66 -18.19 -21.29
N GLU A 147 8.82 -18.43 -22.30
CA GLU A 147 9.05 -19.46 -23.35
C GLU A 147 9.86 -18.93 -24.53
#